data_AF-A0A498LK58-F1
#
_entry.id   AF-A0A498LK58-F1
#
_cell.length_a   1.000
_cell.length_b   1.000
_cell.length_c   1.000
_cell.angle_alpha   90.00
_cell.angle_beta   90.00
_cell.angle_gamma   90.00
#
_symmetry.space_group_name_H-M   'P 1'
#
loop_
_entity.id
_entity.type
_entity.pdbx_description
1 polymer ?
#
loop_
_entity_poly.entity_id
_entity_poly.type
_entity_poly.pdbx_seq_one_letter_code
_entity_poly.pdbx_strand_id
1 'polypeptide(L)'
;MGIKTALPKTELYDVSDFEWAMWFTTFRNHILFALSGHVIFAKICSMLSPKNRSLIYMLYGALAVLITMGWTYITLILSHCIILYSVALVKRKWLCFVAGLTSLATFKMEPFNAWQEGFVTGSFDLQDVLFYGGCGFSIMRCMSFALENCEKKDGNYSFMDLLKYNFYLPFFFFGPVMTFDRFHEQANNPNLTRKEREMWNITIHALVHLGAILVVDVFFHFLYILTIPSDLKLLKQLSDWSLAGLAYSNLVYDWVKSAVLFGVVNTVSRLDHLDPPQPPKCITMLYVFAETHFDRGINDWLCKYVYDYIGENHDNIFKELIATVCTFSVTTLWLGPCELVYIWSFFNCFGLNFELWVAKLFSLPPFSTIEHNLMSEAMSRRIRGLFNAVNFWQIVLYNVLALNSLDFAQLVAKRLLLKGFPLSTLSVLFVTYCGVQLIKERERKQALLDDPEPVPPPEAGKPKAE
;
A
#
# COMPACT_ATOMS: atom_id res chain seq x y z
N MET A 1 20.35 -46.48 -22.86
CA MET A 1 20.45 -45.38 -23.85
C MET A 1 20.03 -44.12 -23.12
N GLY A 2 20.97 -43.18 -22.93
CA GLY A 2 20.96 -42.22 -21.83
C GLY A 2 19.82 -41.21 -21.88
N ILE A 3 19.04 -41.18 -20.80
CA ILE A 3 18.23 -40.03 -20.42
C ILE A 3 19.24 -38.98 -19.96
N LYS A 4 19.52 -37.98 -20.80
CA LYS A 4 20.13 -36.73 -20.34
C LYS A 4 19.08 -36.03 -19.46
N THR A 5 19.00 -36.40 -18.19
CA THR A 5 18.53 -35.49 -17.16
C THR A 5 19.55 -34.35 -17.13
N ALA A 6 19.26 -33.28 -17.87
CA ALA A 6 19.84 -32.00 -17.54
C ALA A 6 19.40 -31.71 -16.11
N LEU A 7 20.32 -31.84 -15.15
CA LEU A 7 20.20 -31.21 -13.86
C LEU A 7 19.76 -29.77 -14.13
N PRO A 8 18.66 -29.26 -13.53
CA PRO A 8 18.36 -27.84 -13.60
C PRO A 8 19.63 -27.13 -13.11
N LYS A 9 20.10 -26.14 -13.87
CA LYS A 9 21.15 -25.25 -13.38
C LYS A 9 20.71 -24.82 -12.00
N THR A 10 21.51 -25.13 -10.98
CA THR A 10 21.32 -24.58 -9.64
C THR A 10 21.45 -23.08 -9.77
N GLU A 11 20.31 -22.41 -9.84
CA GLU A 11 20.24 -20.96 -9.84
C GLU A 11 20.69 -20.49 -8.44
N LEU A 12 21.89 -19.91 -8.38
CA LEU A 12 22.51 -19.40 -7.14
C LEU A 12 22.02 -17.96 -6.85
N TYR A 13 20.70 -17.78 -6.71
CA TYR A 13 20.10 -16.50 -6.32
C TYR A 13 18.70 -16.71 -5.71
N ASP A 14 18.19 -15.72 -4.95
CA ASP A 14 16.88 -15.79 -4.30
C ASP A 14 15.73 -15.71 -5.32
N VAL A 15 15.02 -16.82 -5.51
CA VAL A 15 13.84 -16.95 -6.40
C VAL A 15 12.53 -17.06 -5.62
N SER A 16 12.55 -16.79 -4.31
CA SER A 16 11.39 -17.05 -3.44
C SER A 16 10.21 -16.11 -3.71
N ASP A 17 10.46 -14.92 -4.29
CA ASP A 17 9.40 -14.00 -4.68
C ASP A 17 9.00 -14.20 -6.14
N PHE A 18 7.90 -14.92 -6.31
CA PHE A 18 7.33 -15.23 -7.62
C PHE A 18 6.82 -14.00 -8.37
N GLU A 19 6.26 -13.02 -7.65
CA GLU A 19 5.76 -11.78 -8.27
C GLU A 19 6.93 -10.95 -8.78
N TRP A 20 8.04 -10.88 -8.05
CA TRP A 20 9.22 -10.14 -8.48
C TRP A 20 9.93 -10.78 -9.68
N ALA A 21 9.89 -12.12 -9.77
CA ALA A 21 10.42 -12.86 -10.92
C ALA A 21 9.78 -12.41 -12.26
N MET A 22 8.60 -11.78 -12.23
CA MET A 22 7.91 -11.26 -13.41
C MET A 22 8.74 -10.28 -14.24
N TRP A 23 9.69 -9.56 -13.60
CA TRP A 23 10.59 -8.63 -14.28
C TRP A 23 11.69 -9.31 -15.10
N PHE A 24 12.00 -10.57 -14.81
CA PHE A 24 13.12 -11.31 -15.41
C PHE A 24 12.68 -12.50 -16.26
N THR A 25 11.39 -12.86 -16.20
CA THR A 25 10.78 -13.91 -17.04
C THR A 25 10.21 -13.36 -18.35
N THR A 26 9.69 -14.25 -19.20
CA THR A 26 8.96 -13.88 -20.43
C THR A 26 7.73 -13.02 -20.16
N PHE A 27 7.21 -13.03 -18.93
CA PHE A 27 6.09 -12.20 -18.50
C PHE A 27 6.38 -10.70 -18.63
N ARG A 28 7.64 -10.26 -18.41
CA ARG A 28 8.07 -8.88 -18.65
C ARG A 28 7.64 -8.37 -20.02
N ASN A 29 7.76 -9.18 -21.07
CA ASN A 29 7.42 -8.78 -22.42
C ASN A 29 5.91 -8.52 -22.57
N HIS A 30 5.07 -9.26 -21.85
CA HIS A 30 3.62 -9.05 -21.83
C HIS A 30 3.25 -7.76 -21.10
N ILE A 31 3.88 -7.48 -19.95
CA ILE A 31 3.71 -6.20 -19.22
C ILE A 31 4.09 -5.03 -20.13
N LEU A 32 5.29 -5.09 -20.72
CA LEU A 32 5.80 -4.03 -21.60
C LEU A 32 4.87 -3.83 -22.79
N PHE A 33 4.40 -4.91 -23.42
CA PHE A 33 3.47 -4.83 -24.54
C PHE A 33 2.14 -4.19 -24.14
N ALA A 34 1.51 -4.65 -23.06
CA ALA A 34 0.22 -4.15 -22.59
C ALA A 34 0.29 -2.69 -22.14
N LEU A 35 1.29 -2.31 -21.34
CA LEU A 35 1.42 -0.94 -20.84
C LEU A 35 1.89 0.03 -21.93
N SER A 36 2.86 -0.35 -22.77
CA SER A 36 3.30 0.51 -23.88
C SER A 36 2.20 0.67 -24.92
N GLY A 37 1.47 -0.41 -25.22
CA GLY A 37 0.31 -0.37 -26.10
C GLY A 37 -0.79 0.56 -25.55
N HIS A 38 -1.06 0.49 -24.24
CA HIS A 38 -1.98 1.42 -23.55
C HIS A 38 -1.52 2.86 -23.75
N VAL A 39 -0.26 3.18 -23.44
CA VAL A 39 0.30 4.54 -23.56
C VAL A 39 0.20 5.07 -24.99
N ILE A 40 0.59 4.27 -25.99
CA ILE A 40 0.56 4.67 -27.40
C ILE A 40 -0.88 4.92 -27.85
N PHE A 41 -1.78 3.98 -27.55
CA PHE A 41 -3.18 4.08 -27.95
C PHE A 41 -3.89 5.24 -27.26
N ALA A 42 -3.69 5.38 -25.95
CA ALA A 42 -4.12 6.52 -25.14
C ALA A 42 -3.67 7.85 -25.73
N LYS A 43 -2.38 7.95 -26.11
CA LYS A 43 -1.81 9.18 -26.66
C LYS A 43 -2.42 9.54 -28.01
N ILE A 44 -2.44 8.61 -28.96
CA ILE A 44 -3.03 8.83 -30.30
C ILE A 44 -4.48 9.29 -30.16
N CYS A 45 -5.24 8.57 -29.35
CA CYS A 45 -6.64 8.86 -29.12
C CYS A 45 -6.88 10.19 -28.39
N SER A 46 -6.03 10.55 -27.43
CA SER A 46 -6.11 11.85 -26.74
C SER A 46 -5.88 13.03 -27.70
N MET A 47 -5.11 12.83 -28.77
CA MET A 47 -4.90 13.84 -29.81
C MET A 47 -6.10 13.95 -30.75
N LEU A 48 -6.80 12.84 -31.01
CA LEU A 48 -7.97 12.80 -31.90
C LEU A 48 -9.27 13.23 -31.20
N SER A 49 -9.48 12.79 -29.95
CA SER A 49 -10.69 13.06 -29.18
C SER A 49 -10.39 13.17 -27.68
N PRO A 50 -9.93 14.35 -27.20
CA PRO A 50 -9.63 14.56 -25.79
C PRO A 50 -10.82 14.28 -24.85
N LYS A 51 -12.05 14.55 -25.31
CA LYS A 51 -13.28 14.39 -24.52
C LYS A 51 -13.65 12.93 -24.24
N ASN A 52 -13.23 11.99 -25.10
CA ASN A 52 -13.64 10.57 -25.01
C ASN A 52 -12.51 9.66 -24.48
N ARG A 53 -11.47 10.23 -23.89
CA ARG A 53 -10.30 9.48 -23.42
C ARG A 53 -10.61 8.39 -22.41
N SER A 54 -11.48 8.66 -21.44
CA SER A 54 -11.86 7.67 -20.42
C SER A 54 -12.49 6.41 -21.04
N LEU A 55 -13.28 6.58 -22.12
CA LEU A 55 -13.84 5.46 -22.87
C LEU A 55 -12.75 4.64 -23.58
N ILE A 56 -11.71 5.30 -24.07
CA ILE A 56 -10.61 4.65 -24.80
C ILE A 56 -9.76 3.83 -23.84
N TYR A 57 -9.49 4.35 -22.64
CA TYR A 57 -8.82 3.61 -21.58
C TYR A 57 -9.59 2.35 -21.20
N MET A 58 -10.91 2.48 -21.06
CA MET A 58 -11.81 1.36 -20.78
C MET A 58 -11.75 0.29 -21.87
N LEU A 59 -11.87 0.67 -23.15
CA LEU A 59 -11.88 -0.27 -24.27
C LEU A 59 -10.53 -1.01 -24.37
N TYR A 60 -9.42 -0.29 -24.24
CA TYR A 60 -8.10 -0.89 -24.26
C TYR A 60 -7.91 -1.84 -23.07
N GLY A 61 -8.26 -1.42 -21.86
CA GLY A 61 -8.11 -2.26 -20.67
C GLY A 61 -9.01 -3.48 -20.68
N ALA A 62 -10.27 -3.36 -21.12
CA ALA A 62 -11.17 -4.50 -21.29
C ALA A 62 -10.63 -5.50 -22.34
N LEU A 63 -10.08 -5.01 -23.46
CA LEU A 63 -9.45 -5.86 -24.47
C LEU A 63 -8.19 -6.55 -23.93
N ALA A 64 -7.33 -5.82 -23.21
CA ALA A 64 -6.14 -6.38 -22.60
C ALA A 64 -6.51 -7.50 -21.60
N VAL A 65 -7.48 -7.25 -20.71
CA VAL A 65 -7.98 -8.24 -19.75
C VAL A 65 -8.59 -9.45 -20.46
N LEU A 66 -9.36 -9.24 -21.52
CA LEU A 66 -9.93 -10.33 -22.32
C LEU A 66 -8.84 -11.22 -22.94
N ILE A 67 -7.78 -10.61 -23.49
CA ILE A 67 -6.67 -11.33 -24.12
C ILE A 67 -5.84 -12.06 -23.08
N THR A 68 -5.59 -11.46 -21.91
CA THR A 68 -4.73 -12.05 -20.88
C THR A 68 -5.43 -13.09 -20.02
N MET A 69 -6.67 -12.83 -19.60
CA MET A 69 -7.40 -13.67 -18.63
C MET A 69 -8.55 -14.49 -19.25
N GLY A 70 -8.95 -14.17 -20.47
CA GLY A 70 -10.03 -14.87 -21.17
C GLY A 70 -11.44 -14.31 -20.91
N TRP A 71 -12.40 -14.85 -21.66
CA TRP A 71 -13.78 -14.35 -21.70
C TRP A 71 -14.60 -14.71 -20.45
N THR A 72 -14.28 -15.82 -19.80
CA THR A 72 -14.88 -16.26 -18.54
C THR A 72 -14.54 -15.31 -17.40
N TYR A 73 -13.26 -14.91 -17.30
CA TYR A 73 -12.81 -13.93 -16.31
C TYR A 73 -13.44 -12.55 -16.53
N ILE A 74 -13.47 -12.03 -17.77
CA ILE A 74 -14.10 -10.72 -18.00
C ILE A 74 -15.61 -10.75 -17.70
N THR A 75 -16.28 -11.86 -17.99
CA THR A 75 -17.71 -12.06 -17.67
C THR A 75 -17.92 -12.07 -16.16
N LEU A 76 -17.02 -12.71 -15.41
CA LEU A 76 -17.04 -12.71 -13.95
C LEU A 76 -16.93 -11.28 -13.40
N ILE A 77 -15.94 -10.51 -13.83
CA ILE A 77 -15.77 -9.11 -13.41
C ILE A 77 -16.98 -8.26 -13.78
N LEU A 78 -17.50 -8.39 -15.00
CA LEU A 78 -18.70 -7.68 -15.44
C LEU A 78 -19.94 -8.05 -14.62
N SER A 79 -20.08 -9.30 -14.19
CA SER A 79 -21.19 -9.73 -13.34
C SER A 79 -21.16 -9.01 -11.98
N HIS A 80 -19.99 -8.88 -11.36
CA HIS A 80 -19.84 -8.11 -10.12
C HIS A 80 -20.07 -6.60 -10.34
N CYS A 81 -19.63 -6.04 -11.48
CA CYS A 81 -19.97 -4.66 -11.84
C CYS A 81 -21.49 -4.45 -11.91
N ILE A 82 -22.23 -5.38 -12.55
CA ILE A 82 -23.69 -5.29 -12.69
C ILE A 82 -24.37 -5.38 -11.32
N ILE A 83 -23.95 -6.33 -10.48
CA ILE A 83 -24.51 -6.51 -9.13
C ILE A 83 -24.30 -5.25 -8.30
N LEU A 84 -23.05 -4.76 -8.23
CA LEU A 84 -22.72 -3.60 -7.39
C LEU A 84 -23.30 -2.30 -7.93
N TYR A 85 -23.40 -2.14 -9.26
CA TYR A 85 -24.14 -1.03 -9.87
C TYR A 85 -25.62 -1.07 -9.50
N SER A 86 -26.26 -2.23 -9.59
CA SER A 86 -27.68 -2.39 -9.26
C SER A 86 -27.96 -2.05 -7.80
N VAL A 87 -27.09 -2.47 -6.88
CA VAL A 87 -27.17 -2.11 -5.46
C VAL A 87 -26.93 -0.61 -5.25
N ALA A 88 -25.99 -0.01 -5.99
CA ALA A 88 -25.69 1.42 -5.92
C ALA A 88 -26.89 2.31 -6.30
N LEU A 89 -27.79 1.84 -7.17
CA LEU A 89 -29.01 2.56 -7.56
C LEU A 89 -29.99 2.75 -6.39
N VAL A 90 -29.93 1.89 -5.37
CA VAL A 90 -30.77 1.98 -4.17
C VAL A 90 -30.32 3.12 -3.24
N LYS A 91 -29.09 3.61 -3.40
CA LYS A 91 -28.48 4.70 -2.61
C LYS A 91 -28.49 4.46 -1.09
N ARG A 92 -28.25 3.22 -0.66
CA ARG A 92 -28.11 2.86 0.76
C ARG A 92 -26.70 2.33 1.02
N LYS A 93 -25.89 3.12 1.74
CA LYS A 93 -24.48 2.80 2.03
C LYS A 93 -24.30 1.41 2.63
N TRP A 94 -25.13 1.00 3.59
CA TRP A 94 -25.02 -0.32 4.23
C TRP A 94 -25.24 -1.48 3.25
N LEU A 95 -26.16 -1.33 2.28
CA LEU A 95 -26.36 -2.33 1.22
C LEU A 95 -25.13 -2.42 0.31
N CYS A 96 -24.53 -1.29 -0.03
CA CYS A 96 -23.29 -1.24 -0.81
C CYS A 96 -22.14 -1.95 -0.08
N PHE A 97 -22.01 -1.75 1.24
CA PHE A 97 -21.04 -2.46 2.07
C PHE A 97 -21.31 -3.97 2.11
N VAL A 98 -22.54 -4.39 2.39
CA VAL A 98 -22.89 -5.82 2.45
C VAL A 98 -22.62 -6.50 1.11
N ALA A 99 -23.09 -5.92 -0.01
CA ALA A 99 -22.88 -6.49 -1.32
C ALA A 99 -21.40 -6.51 -1.74
N GLY A 100 -20.67 -5.42 -1.44
CA GLY A 100 -19.26 -5.27 -1.73
C GLY A 100 -18.38 -6.24 -0.95
N LEU A 101 -18.54 -6.30 0.37
CA LEU A 101 -17.79 -7.20 1.24
C LEU A 101 -18.15 -8.67 0.97
N THR A 102 -19.41 -8.98 0.66
CA THR A 102 -19.79 -10.34 0.24
C THR A 102 -19.10 -10.70 -1.08
N SER A 103 -19.08 -9.79 -2.05
CA SER A 103 -18.37 -10.01 -3.32
C SER A 103 -16.86 -10.15 -3.14
N LEU A 104 -16.25 -9.39 -2.21
CA LEU A 104 -14.84 -9.54 -1.88
C LEU A 104 -14.57 -10.89 -1.22
N ALA A 105 -15.47 -11.32 -0.32
CA ALA A 105 -15.35 -12.60 0.38
C ALA A 105 -15.38 -13.80 -0.57
N THR A 106 -16.17 -13.77 -1.66
CA THR A 106 -16.16 -14.88 -2.63
C THR A 106 -14.78 -15.10 -3.26
N PHE A 107 -14.00 -14.03 -3.46
CA PHE A 107 -12.65 -14.09 -4.01
C PHE A 107 -11.54 -14.37 -2.98
N LYS A 108 -11.84 -14.28 -1.69
CA LYS A 108 -10.84 -14.32 -0.62
C LYS A 108 -11.03 -15.51 0.34
N MET A 109 -12.14 -16.24 0.21
CA MET A 109 -12.52 -17.32 1.11
C MET A 109 -12.91 -18.59 0.34
N GLU A 110 -12.48 -19.73 0.87
CA GLU A 110 -12.89 -21.06 0.39
C GLU A 110 -14.35 -21.38 0.76
N PRO A 111 -15.07 -22.19 -0.05
CA PRO A 111 -14.62 -22.87 -1.28
C PRO A 111 -14.76 -22.03 -2.56
N PHE A 112 -15.28 -20.80 -2.46
CA PHE A 112 -15.62 -19.99 -3.63
C PHE A 112 -14.38 -19.52 -4.39
N ASN A 113 -13.32 -19.20 -3.67
CA ASN A 113 -12.06 -18.76 -4.27
C ASN A 113 -11.52 -19.76 -5.30
N ALA A 114 -11.23 -21.01 -4.87
CA ALA A 114 -10.71 -22.04 -5.77
C ALA A 114 -11.67 -22.36 -6.94
N TRP A 115 -12.99 -22.27 -6.72
CA TRP A 115 -13.98 -22.45 -7.78
C TRP A 115 -13.92 -21.34 -8.84
N GLN A 116 -13.78 -20.08 -8.41
CA GLN A 116 -13.73 -18.93 -9.31
C GLN A 116 -12.39 -18.79 -10.02
N GLU A 117 -11.28 -19.21 -9.40
CA GLU A 117 -9.96 -19.27 -10.02
C GLU A 117 -9.96 -20.17 -11.27
N GLY A 118 -10.72 -21.28 -11.23
CA GLY A 118 -10.95 -22.17 -12.37
C GLY A 118 -11.64 -21.52 -13.57
N PHE A 119 -12.15 -20.29 -13.44
CA PHE A 119 -12.67 -19.53 -14.58
C PHE A 119 -11.59 -18.89 -15.42
N VAL A 120 -10.33 -18.84 -15.01
CA VAL A 120 -9.28 -18.28 -15.85
C VAL A 120 -8.81 -19.33 -16.86
N THR A 121 -8.91 -19.01 -18.15
CA THR A 121 -8.61 -19.97 -19.23
C THR A 121 -7.13 -20.01 -19.63
N GLY A 122 -6.30 -19.15 -19.04
CA GLY A 122 -4.87 -19.10 -19.29
C GLY A 122 -4.11 -20.24 -18.58
N SER A 123 -2.86 -20.44 -18.98
CA SER A 123 -1.92 -21.34 -18.29
C SER A 123 -0.54 -20.68 -18.24
N PHE A 124 -0.45 -19.51 -17.60
CA PHE A 124 0.82 -18.82 -17.37
C PHE A 124 1.05 -18.64 -15.88
N ASP A 125 2.33 -18.64 -15.51
CA ASP A 125 2.78 -18.71 -14.12
C ASP A 125 2.10 -17.64 -13.23
N LEU A 126 1.99 -16.38 -13.67
CA LEU A 126 1.41 -15.27 -12.87
C LEU A 126 -0.13 -15.18 -12.85
N GLN A 127 -0.83 -16.18 -13.35
CA GLN A 127 -2.29 -16.14 -13.49
C GLN A 127 -3.01 -15.86 -12.17
N ASP A 128 -2.62 -16.56 -11.12
CA ASP A 128 -3.28 -16.47 -9.81
C ASP A 128 -3.08 -15.07 -9.22
N VAL A 129 -1.88 -14.52 -9.33
CA VAL A 129 -1.56 -13.14 -8.91
C VAL A 129 -2.44 -12.12 -9.62
N LEU A 130 -2.57 -12.23 -10.95
CA LEU A 130 -3.45 -11.35 -11.73
C LEU A 130 -4.93 -11.57 -11.39
N PHE A 131 -5.34 -12.80 -11.11
CA PHE A 131 -6.70 -13.12 -10.70
C PHE A 131 -7.03 -12.44 -9.37
N TYR A 132 -6.23 -12.67 -8.31
CA TYR A 132 -6.44 -12.09 -6.99
C TYR A 132 -6.39 -10.56 -7.00
N GLY A 133 -5.37 -9.99 -7.64
CA GLY A 133 -5.22 -8.56 -7.77
C GLY A 133 -6.37 -7.93 -8.56
N GLY A 134 -6.65 -8.47 -9.75
CA GLY A 134 -7.70 -7.97 -10.64
C GLY A 134 -9.11 -8.05 -10.01
N CYS A 135 -9.46 -9.16 -9.38
CA CYS A 135 -10.74 -9.33 -8.69
C CYS A 135 -10.83 -8.41 -7.47
N GLY A 136 -9.81 -8.40 -6.61
CA GLY A 136 -9.77 -7.56 -5.42
C GLY A 136 -9.92 -6.08 -5.77
N PHE A 137 -9.00 -5.53 -6.57
CA PHE A 137 -9.03 -4.11 -6.93
C PHE A 137 -10.29 -3.75 -7.71
N SER A 138 -10.87 -4.68 -8.46
CA SER A 138 -12.17 -4.50 -9.11
C SER A 138 -13.30 -4.26 -8.10
N ILE A 139 -13.41 -5.11 -7.08
CA ILE A 139 -14.44 -4.97 -6.04
C ILE A 139 -14.26 -3.67 -5.25
N MET A 140 -13.02 -3.31 -4.88
CA MET A 140 -12.75 -2.06 -4.15
C MET A 140 -13.16 -0.82 -4.96
N ARG A 141 -12.89 -0.81 -6.27
CA ARG A 141 -13.35 0.25 -7.19
C ARG A 141 -14.87 0.25 -7.33
N CYS A 142 -15.50 -0.92 -7.51
CA CYS A 142 -16.96 -1.00 -7.57
C CYS A 142 -17.64 -0.48 -6.29
N MET A 143 -17.08 -0.78 -5.11
CA MET A 143 -17.56 -0.24 -3.84
C MET A 143 -17.36 1.27 -3.74
N SER A 144 -16.19 1.78 -4.15
CA SER A 144 -15.94 3.23 -4.19
C SER A 144 -16.98 3.93 -5.07
N PHE A 145 -17.24 3.42 -6.28
CA PHE A 145 -18.31 3.93 -7.14
C PHE A 145 -19.67 3.91 -6.45
N ALA A 146 -20.03 2.79 -5.81
CA ALA A 146 -21.34 2.61 -5.20
C ALA A 146 -21.58 3.58 -4.03
N LEU A 147 -20.56 3.81 -3.21
CA LEU A 147 -20.60 4.73 -2.08
C LEU A 147 -20.68 6.19 -2.55
N GLU A 148 -19.89 6.59 -3.55
CA GLU A 148 -19.98 7.92 -4.17
C GLU A 148 -21.35 8.16 -4.83
N ASN A 149 -21.92 7.13 -5.47
CA ASN A 149 -23.25 7.22 -6.06
C ASN A 149 -24.35 7.43 -5.00
N CYS A 150 -24.15 6.92 -3.77
CA CYS A 150 -25.06 7.18 -2.66
C CYS A 150 -25.02 8.65 -2.21
N GLU A 151 -23.87 9.31 -2.31
CA GLU A 151 -23.68 10.71 -1.89
C GLU A 151 -24.06 11.71 -2.99
N LYS A 152 -24.12 11.26 -4.24
CA LYS A 152 -24.56 12.09 -5.36
C LYS A 152 -26.00 12.57 -5.15
N LYS A 153 -26.18 13.89 -5.05
CA LYS A 153 -27.47 14.55 -4.84
C LYS A 153 -28.42 14.32 -6.04
N ASP A 154 -27.93 14.60 -7.25
CA ASP A 154 -28.74 14.57 -8.46
C ASP A 154 -28.44 13.35 -9.35
N GLY A 155 -29.48 12.57 -9.63
CA GLY A 155 -29.39 11.39 -10.51
C GLY A 155 -28.43 10.32 -10.00
N ASN A 156 -27.89 9.52 -10.91
CA ASN A 156 -26.88 8.50 -10.64
C ASN A 156 -25.70 8.69 -11.59
N TYR A 157 -24.52 8.19 -11.22
CA TYR A 157 -23.47 7.93 -12.19
C TYR A 157 -23.91 6.79 -13.12
N SER A 158 -23.46 6.83 -14.38
CA SER A 158 -23.87 5.82 -15.35
C SER A 158 -23.11 4.52 -15.16
N PHE A 159 -23.66 3.40 -15.63
CA PHE A 159 -22.93 2.13 -15.67
C PHE A 159 -21.64 2.24 -16.50
N MET A 160 -21.64 3.08 -17.53
CA MET A 160 -20.45 3.35 -18.33
C MET A 160 -19.34 4.03 -17.51
N ASP A 161 -19.67 4.87 -16.53
CA ASP A 161 -18.69 5.48 -15.63
C ASP A 161 -18.04 4.45 -14.71
N LEU A 162 -18.82 3.46 -14.24
CA LEU A 162 -18.28 2.32 -13.51
C LEU A 162 -17.33 1.49 -14.38
N LEU A 163 -17.71 1.18 -15.62
CA LEU A 163 -16.84 0.41 -16.52
C LEU A 163 -15.54 1.16 -16.83
N LYS A 164 -15.59 2.47 -17.10
CA LYS A 164 -14.39 3.29 -17.31
C LYS A 164 -13.42 3.25 -16.14
N TYR A 165 -13.97 3.30 -14.94
CA TYR A 165 -13.19 3.23 -13.71
C TYR A 165 -12.60 1.84 -13.47
N ASN A 166 -13.40 0.81 -13.68
CA ASN A 166 -13.01 -0.55 -13.35
C ASN A 166 -12.07 -1.19 -14.39
N PHE A 167 -12.21 -0.84 -15.66
CA PHE A 167 -11.35 -1.33 -16.75
C PHE A 167 -10.20 -0.37 -17.10
N TYR A 168 -9.85 0.55 -16.19
CA TYR A 168 -8.60 1.30 -16.33
C TYR A 168 -7.40 0.38 -16.11
N LEU A 169 -6.71 0.02 -17.20
CA LEU A 169 -5.68 -1.03 -17.22
C LEU A 169 -4.56 -0.81 -16.19
N PRO A 170 -3.96 0.39 -16.04
CA PRO A 170 -2.85 0.58 -15.12
C PRO A 170 -3.18 0.17 -13.67
N PHE A 171 -4.40 0.40 -13.20
CA PHE A 171 -4.82 0.02 -11.85
C PHE A 171 -5.64 -1.27 -11.80
N PHE A 172 -5.72 -2.02 -12.91
CA PHE A 172 -6.57 -3.20 -12.97
C PHE A 172 -6.02 -4.33 -12.11
N PHE A 173 -4.79 -4.79 -12.39
CA PHE A 173 -4.22 -5.98 -11.76
C PHE A 173 -3.47 -5.71 -10.46
N PHE A 174 -2.74 -4.60 -10.38
CA PHE A 174 -1.81 -4.32 -9.28
C PHE A 174 -2.16 -3.06 -8.48
N GLY A 175 -3.29 -2.38 -8.76
CA GLY A 175 -3.63 -1.13 -8.07
C GLY A 175 -2.64 0.01 -8.39
N PRO A 176 -2.51 1.04 -7.54
CA PRO A 176 -3.27 1.28 -6.32
C PRO A 176 -4.72 1.68 -6.62
N VAL A 177 -5.61 1.57 -5.63
CA VAL A 177 -7.00 2.08 -5.75
C VAL A 177 -7.00 3.60 -5.65
N MET A 178 -7.32 4.29 -6.73
CA MET A 178 -7.73 5.70 -6.67
C MET A 178 -9.24 5.75 -6.45
N THR A 179 -9.74 6.56 -5.52
CA THR A 179 -11.19 6.70 -5.27
C THR A 179 -11.95 7.20 -6.50
N PHE A 180 -13.23 6.82 -6.62
CA PHE A 180 -14.03 7.08 -7.82
C PHE A 180 -14.20 8.57 -8.13
N ASP A 181 -14.43 9.42 -7.13
CA ASP A 181 -14.51 10.87 -7.27
C ASP A 181 -13.26 11.45 -7.96
N ARG A 182 -12.08 11.11 -7.46
CA ARG A 182 -10.80 11.55 -8.02
C ARG A 182 -10.58 11.01 -9.43
N PHE A 183 -10.88 9.73 -9.66
CA PHE A 183 -10.78 9.15 -11.00
C PHE A 183 -11.73 9.82 -11.99
N HIS A 184 -13.00 9.99 -11.60
CA HIS A 184 -14.04 10.49 -12.47
C HIS A 184 -13.80 11.96 -12.86
N GLU A 185 -13.34 12.79 -11.92
CA GLU A 185 -12.98 14.17 -12.20
C GLU A 185 -11.80 14.26 -13.17
N GLN A 186 -10.71 13.53 -12.90
CA GLN A 186 -9.48 13.63 -13.67
C GLN A 186 -9.59 12.96 -15.05
N ALA A 187 -10.21 11.78 -15.14
CA ALA A 187 -10.32 11.02 -16.39
C ALA A 187 -11.26 11.69 -17.42
N ASN A 188 -12.17 12.56 -16.96
CA ASN A 188 -13.06 13.33 -17.82
C ASN A 188 -12.61 14.78 -18.00
N ASN A 189 -11.46 15.18 -17.44
CA ASN A 189 -10.92 16.53 -17.63
C ASN A 189 -10.39 16.70 -19.06
N PRO A 190 -10.95 17.62 -19.87
CA PRO A 190 -10.49 17.84 -21.24
C PRO A 190 -9.20 18.66 -21.31
N ASN A 191 -8.80 19.33 -20.22
CA ASN A 191 -7.60 20.15 -20.19
C ASN A 191 -6.36 19.30 -19.91
N LEU A 192 -5.49 19.17 -20.90
CA LEU A 192 -4.32 18.30 -20.88
C LEU A 192 -3.00 19.05 -20.77
N THR A 193 -3.04 20.30 -20.29
CA THR A 193 -1.83 21.10 -20.06
C THR A 193 -0.98 20.45 -18.98
N ARG A 194 0.30 20.21 -19.29
CA ARG A 194 1.29 19.73 -18.32
C ARG A 194 2.04 20.90 -17.69
N LYS A 195 2.43 20.73 -16.43
CA LYS A 195 3.32 21.67 -15.75
C LYS A 195 4.72 21.60 -16.37
N GLU A 196 5.47 22.69 -16.24
CA GLU A 196 6.88 22.69 -16.62
C GLU A 196 7.62 21.60 -15.83
N ARG A 197 8.50 20.83 -16.49
CA ARG A 197 9.24 19.68 -15.94
C ARG A 197 8.41 18.44 -15.58
N GLU A 198 7.10 18.42 -15.76
CA GLU A 198 6.29 17.24 -15.42
C GLU A 198 6.74 15.98 -16.18
N MET A 199 6.98 16.11 -17.48
CA MET A 199 7.53 15.01 -18.30
C MET A 199 8.92 14.57 -17.86
N TRP A 200 9.76 15.51 -17.43
CA TRP A 200 11.08 15.19 -16.88
C TRP A 200 10.94 14.37 -15.59
N ASN A 201 10.05 14.79 -14.69
CA ASN A 201 9.77 14.05 -13.46
C ASN A 201 9.26 12.64 -13.73
N ILE A 202 8.33 12.48 -14.68
CA ILE A 202 7.82 11.15 -15.10
C ILE A 202 8.97 10.27 -15.59
N THR A 203 9.86 10.79 -16.43
CA THR A 203 11.03 10.06 -16.92
C THR A 203 11.99 9.68 -15.80
N ILE A 204 12.29 10.62 -14.88
CA ILE A 204 13.15 10.34 -13.72
C ILE A 204 12.52 9.24 -12.84
N HIS A 205 11.21 9.31 -12.57
CA HIS A 205 10.52 8.26 -11.83
C HIS A 205 10.65 6.91 -12.55
N ALA A 206 10.41 6.84 -13.87
CA ALA A 206 10.58 5.60 -14.63
C ALA A 206 11.99 5.01 -14.49
N LEU A 207 13.03 5.86 -14.60
CA LEU A 207 14.43 5.45 -14.45
C LEU A 207 14.77 5.00 -13.03
N VAL A 208 14.21 5.66 -12.01
CA VAL A 208 14.39 5.27 -10.60
C VAL A 208 13.77 3.89 -10.33
N HIS A 209 12.55 3.62 -10.81
CA HIS A 209 11.94 2.29 -10.67
C HIS A 209 12.74 1.22 -11.41
N LEU A 210 13.24 1.51 -12.62
CA LEU A 210 14.13 0.59 -13.35
C LEU A 210 15.43 0.32 -12.59
N GLY A 211 16.06 1.37 -12.05
CA GLY A 211 17.25 1.23 -11.21
C GLY A 211 16.98 0.41 -9.96
N ALA A 212 15.85 0.62 -9.29
CA ALA A 212 15.44 -0.16 -8.13
C ALA A 212 15.27 -1.65 -8.46
N ILE A 213 14.66 -1.98 -9.61
CA ILE A 213 14.53 -3.37 -10.09
C ILE A 213 15.91 -4.05 -10.18
N LEU A 214 16.88 -3.36 -10.80
CA LEU A 214 18.24 -3.89 -10.96
C LEU A 214 18.99 -4.01 -9.63
N VAL A 215 18.85 -3.04 -8.73
CA VAL A 215 19.51 -3.06 -7.41
C VAL A 215 18.99 -4.21 -6.56
N VAL A 216 17.68 -4.43 -6.53
CA VAL A 216 17.08 -5.54 -5.79
C VAL A 216 17.53 -6.88 -6.36
N ASP A 217 17.59 -7.01 -7.69
CA ASP A 217 18.12 -8.22 -8.32
C ASP A 217 19.55 -8.52 -7.87
N VAL A 218 20.43 -7.51 -7.86
CA VAL A 218 21.79 -7.65 -7.30
C VAL A 218 21.74 -8.09 -5.84
N PHE A 219 20.87 -7.53 -5.00
CA PHE A 219 20.73 -7.97 -3.60
C PHE A 219 20.26 -9.42 -3.48
N PHE A 220 19.37 -9.88 -4.34
CA PHE A 220 18.89 -11.26 -4.34
C PHE A 220 19.97 -12.27 -4.73
N HIS A 221 20.97 -11.88 -5.51
CA HIS A 221 22.13 -12.73 -5.81
C HIS A 221 23.04 -12.96 -4.60
N PHE A 222 23.09 -12.02 -3.63
CA PHE A 222 24.08 -12.05 -2.54
C PHE A 222 23.48 -12.26 -1.15
N LEU A 223 22.29 -11.73 -0.87
CA LEU A 223 21.76 -11.61 0.49
C LEU A 223 20.71 -12.67 0.86
N TYR A 224 20.08 -13.32 -0.11
CA TYR A 224 19.08 -14.38 0.12
C TYR A 224 18.00 -13.98 1.15
N ILE A 225 17.48 -12.76 1.00
CA ILE A 225 16.63 -12.06 1.99
C ILE A 225 15.37 -12.87 2.33
N LEU A 226 14.78 -13.55 1.34
CA LEU A 226 13.52 -14.28 1.46
C LEU A 226 13.74 -15.78 1.62
N THR A 227 14.84 -16.31 1.12
CA THR A 227 15.17 -17.74 1.29
C THR A 227 15.60 -18.04 2.73
N ILE A 228 16.48 -17.23 3.33
CA ILE A 228 17.06 -17.52 4.65
C ILE A 228 15.99 -17.65 5.76
N PRO A 229 14.94 -16.80 5.82
CA PRO A 229 13.89 -16.94 6.83
C PRO A 229 13.20 -18.31 6.88
N SER A 230 13.21 -19.06 5.78
CA SER A 230 12.63 -20.41 5.71
C SER A 230 13.49 -21.50 6.37
N ASP A 231 14.79 -21.26 6.60
CA ASP A 231 15.70 -22.21 7.23
C ASP A 231 15.92 -21.87 8.72
N LEU A 232 15.04 -22.39 9.57
CA LEU A 232 15.14 -22.23 11.03
C LEU A 232 16.45 -22.79 11.63
N LYS A 233 17.16 -23.71 10.97
CA LYS A 233 18.44 -24.23 11.48
C LYS A 233 19.53 -23.18 11.27
N LEU A 234 19.60 -22.61 10.07
CA LEU A 234 20.52 -21.53 9.75
C LEU A 234 20.25 -20.30 10.62
N LEU A 235 18.98 -19.91 10.78
CA LEU A 235 18.59 -18.77 11.60
C LEU A 235 19.04 -18.87 13.07
N LYS A 236 19.11 -20.09 13.63
CA LYS A 236 19.62 -20.32 14.99
C LYS A 236 21.12 -20.12 15.11
N GLN A 237 21.86 -20.24 14.00
CA GLN A 237 23.32 -20.07 13.95
C GLN A 237 23.73 -18.62 13.64
N LEU A 238 22.83 -17.81 13.08
CA LEU A 238 23.10 -16.40 12.79
C LEU A 238 23.42 -15.62 14.06
N SER A 239 24.29 -14.61 13.94
CA SER A 239 24.50 -13.61 14.98
C SER A 239 23.22 -12.78 15.19
N ASP A 240 23.05 -12.20 16.38
CA ASP A 240 21.89 -11.34 16.66
C ASP A 240 21.83 -10.13 15.72
N TRP A 241 22.99 -9.58 15.33
CA TRP A 241 23.08 -8.48 14.37
C TRP A 241 22.62 -8.89 12.98
N SER A 242 23.05 -10.05 12.50
CA SER A 242 22.62 -10.62 11.22
C SER A 242 21.12 -10.91 11.23
N LEU A 243 20.59 -11.42 12.34
CA LEU A 243 19.16 -11.69 12.50
C LEU A 243 18.32 -10.41 12.49
N ALA A 244 18.78 -9.36 13.18
CA ALA A 244 18.14 -8.04 13.15
C ALA A 244 18.15 -7.44 11.74
N GLY A 245 19.30 -7.52 11.07
CA GLY A 245 19.47 -7.08 9.67
C GLY A 245 18.57 -7.85 8.71
N LEU A 246 18.43 -9.16 8.88
CA LEU A 246 17.56 -9.99 8.05
C LEU A 246 16.08 -9.63 8.22
N ALA A 247 15.62 -9.47 9.47
CA ALA A 247 14.25 -9.05 9.77
C ALA A 247 13.94 -7.66 9.16
N TYR A 248 14.89 -6.72 9.28
CA TYR A 248 14.78 -5.39 8.69
C TYR A 248 14.76 -5.45 7.15
N SER A 249 15.68 -6.19 6.53
CA SER A 249 15.78 -6.32 5.07
C SER A 249 14.54 -6.95 4.44
N ASN A 250 13.88 -7.87 5.14
CA ASN A 250 12.60 -8.44 4.69
C ASN A 250 11.53 -7.36 4.50
N LEU A 251 11.40 -6.46 5.48
CA LEU A 251 10.43 -5.37 5.42
C LEU A 251 10.81 -4.31 4.39
N VAL A 252 12.10 -3.99 4.29
CA VAL A 252 12.59 -3.04 3.27
C VAL A 252 12.31 -3.59 1.89
N TYR A 253 12.56 -4.88 1.66
CA TYR A 253 12.24 -5.52 0.39
C TYR A 253 10.74 -5.46 0.08
N ASP A 254 9.87 -5.83 1.03
CA ASP A 254 8.42 -5.76 0.84
C ASP A 254 7.94 -4.35 0.46
N TRP A 255 8.49 -3.32 1.12
CA TRP A 255 8.25 -1.93 0.75
C TRP A 255 8.77 -1.59 -0.67
N VAL A 256 10.00 -1.98 -1.03
CA VAL A 256 10.56 -1.73 -2.37
C VAL A 256 9.71 -2.41 -3.44
N LYS A 257 9.28 -3.65 -3.19
CA LYS A 257 8.43 -4.42 -4.08
C LYS A 257 7.15 -3.66 -4.39
N SER A 258 6.42 -3.24 -3.35
CA SER A 258 5.19 -2.45 -3.49
C SER A 258 5.44 -1.09 -4.16
N ALA A 259 6.50 -0.38 -3.77
CA ALA A 259 6.85 0.92 -4.35
C ALA A 259 7.16 0.82 -5.84
N VAL A 260 7.80 -0.25 -6.30
CA VAL A 260 8.10 -0.48 -7.73
C VAL A 260 6.86 -0.92 -8.49
N LEU A 261 6.10 -1.90 -7.99
CA LEU A 261 4.88 -2.38 -8.64
C LEU A 261 3.88 -1.23 -8.86
N PHE A 262 3.55 -0.47 -7.81
CA PHE A 262 2.68 0.69 -7.92
C PHE A 262 3.36 1.83 -8.69
N GLY A 263 4.67 2.00 -8.55
CA GLY A 263 5.45 3.04 -9.22
C GLY A 263 5.39 2.96 -10.74
N VAL A 264 5.48 1.75 -11.31
CA VAL A 264 5.40 1.52 -12.76
C VAL A 264 4.04 1.92 -13.30
N VAL A 265 2.96 1.41 -12.73
CA VAL A 265 1.59 1.72 -13.17
C VAL A 265 1.19 3.17 -12.89
N ASN A 266 1.66 3.74 -11.78
CA ASN A 266 1.49 5.16 -11.48
C ASN A 266 2.21 6.05 -12.50
N THR A 267 3.39 5.64 -12.99
CA THR A 267 4.10 6.34 -14.07
C THR A 267 3.27 6.35 -15.34
N VAL A 268 2.65 5.23 -15.71
CA VAL A 268 1.71 5.15 -16.84
C VAL A 268 0.50 6.05 -16.62
N SER A 269 -0.08 6.07 -15.42
CA SER A 269 -1.23 6.94 -15.12
C SER A 269 -0.93 8.44 -15.21
N ARG A 270 0.31 8.84 -14.88
CA ARG A 270 0.77 10.22 -15.06
C ARG A 270 0.93 10.58 -16.55
N LEU A 271 1.30 9.62 -17.39
CA LEU A 271 1.25 9.80 -18.86
C LEU A 271 -0.19 9.99 -19.36
N ASP A 272 -1.16 9.41 -18.65
CA ASP A 272 -2.59 9.66 -18.84
C ASP A 272 -3.11 10.92 -18.14
N HIS A 273 -2.26 11.81 -17.65
CA HIS A 273 -2.68 13.04 -16.96
C HIS A 273 -3.55 12.80 -15.71
N LEU A 274 -3.44 11.61 -15.12
CA LEU A 274 -3.98 11.32 -13.79
C LEU A 274 -2.90 11.59 -12.74
N ASP A 275 -3.32 12.03 -11.58
CA ASP A 275 -2.53 12.14 -10.36
C ASP A 275 -2.86 10.94 -9.45
N PRO A 276 -2.07 9.85 -9.54
CA PRO A 276 -2.34 8.63 -8.78
C PRO A 276 -2.14 8.83 -7.27
N PRO A 277 -2.63 7.90 -6.44
CA PRO A 277 -2.28 7.83 -5.02
C PRO A 277 -0.78 7.91 -4.78
N GLN A 278 -0.42 8.48 -3.62
CA GLN A 278 0.98 8.63 -3.23
C GLN A 278 1.67 7.26 -3.09
N PRO A 279 3.01 7.17 -3.23
CA PRO A 279 3.72 5.93 -2.99
C PRO A 279 3.65 5.52 -1.50
N PRO A 280 3.84 4.22 -1.20
CA PRO A 280 3.87 3.73 0.17
C PRO A 280 4.98 4.41 0.99
N LYS A 281 4.67 4.77 2.25
CA LYS A 281 5.69 5.35 3.15
C LYS A 281 6.74 4.27 3.44
N CYS A 282 8.01 4.64 3.38
CA CYS A 282 9.11 3.69 3.62
C CYS A 282 8.98 3.09 5.02
N ILE A 283 9.07 1.76 5.12
CA ILE A 283 8.95 1.04 6.40
C ILE A 283 9.93 1.57 7.45
N THR A 284 11.13 1.98 7.04
CA THR A 284 12.14 2.56 7.94
C THR A 284 11.68 3.86 8.59
N MET A 285 10.70 4.54 8.01
CA MET A 285 10.09 5.75 8.55
C MET A 285 8.82 5.48 9.38
N LEU A 286 8.40 4.23 9.55
CA LEU A 286 7.18 3.85 10.28
C LEU A 286 7.49 3.58 11.75
N TYR A 287 7.47 4.63 12.56
CA TYR A 287 7.71 4.54 14.00
C TYR A 287 6.46 4.79 14.85
N VAL A 288 5.30 4.99 14.20
CA VAL A 288 3.97 5.15 14.78
C VAL A 288 2.98 4.28 14.02
N PHE A 289 2.01 3.69 14.73
CA PHE A 289 0.99 2.83 14.13
C PHE A 289 0.01 3.60 13.26
N ALA A 290 -0.26 4.86 13.56
CA ALA A 290 -1.16 5.69 12.74
C ALA A 290 -0.67 5.90 11.29
N GLU A 291 0.60 5.62 11.00
CA GLU A 291 1.18 5.80 9.67
C GLU A 291 1.47 4.47 8.94
N THR A 292 1.04 3.33 9.46
CA THR A 292 1.29 2.01 8.85
C THR A 292 0.36 1.71 7.67
N HIS A 293 0.42 2.56 6.64
CA HIS A 293 -0.31 2.39 5.38
C HIS A 293 0.57 1.77 4.27
N PHE A 294 0.57 0.45 4.18
CA PHE A 294 1.36 -0.32 3.20
C PHE A 294 0.90 -0.11 1.75
N ASP A 295 -0.40 -0.03 1.52
CA ASP A 295 -1.00 0.41 0.26
C ASP A 295 -1.74 1.73 0.50
N ARG A 296 -1.21 2.82 -0.06
CA ARG A 296 -1.80 4.15 0.06
C ARG A 296 -3.19 4.23 -0.55
N GLY A 297 -3.45 3.56 -1.67
CA GLY A 297 -4.76 3.62 -2.32
C GLY A 297 -5.83 2.91 -1.50
N ILE A 298 -5.52 1.71 -0.99
CA ILE A 298 -6.43 0.99 -0.09
C ILE A 298 -6.58 1.74 1.25
N ASN A 299 -5.51 2.31 1.78
CA ASN A 299 -5.60 3.12 3.00
C ASN A 299 -6.48 4.36 2.80
N ASP A 300 -6.29 5.12 1.72
CA ASP A 300 -7.13 6.29 1.42
C ASP A 300 -8.61 5.87 1.26
N TRP A 301 -8.88 4.71 0.66
CA TRP A 301 -10.21 4.13 0.58
C TRP A 301 -10.77 3.79 1.97
N LEU A 302 -9.99 3.12 2.82
CA LEU A 302 -10.40 2.72 4.17
C LEU A 302 -10.64 3.93 5.06
N CYS A 303 -9.75 4.92 5.03
CA CYS A 303 -9.90 6.20 5.72
C CYS A 303 -11.23 6.85 5.33
N LYS A 304 -11.41 7.12 4.03
CA LYS A 304 -12.59 7.85 3.53
C LYS A 304 -13.90 7.13 3.80
N TYR A 305 -13.99 5.84 3.51
CA TYR A 305 -15.27 5.13 3.47
C TYR A 305 -15.61 4.38 4.77
N VAL A 306 -14.61 4.03 5.59
CA VAL A 306 -14.82 3.21 6.81
C VAL A 306 -14.45 4.00 8.05
N TYR A 307 -13.18 4.37 8.19
CA TYR A 307 -12.65 4.94 9.42
C TYR A 307 -13.26 6.32 9.72
N ASP A 308 -13.16 7.28 8.78
CA ASP A 308 -13.69 8.64 8.96
C ASP A 308 -15.22 8.62 9.00
N TYR A 309 -15.85 7.72 8.23
CA TYR A 309 -17.31 7.58 8.20
C TYR A 309 -17.88 7.10 9.55
N ILE A 310 -17.20 6.19 10.25
CA ILE A 310 -17.64 5.67 11.55
C ILE A 310 -17.14 6.56 12.70
N GLY A 311 -15.91 7.06 12.59
CA GLY A 311 -15.25 7.90 13.59
C GLY A 311 -15.82 9.32 13.67
N GLU A 312 -16.38 9.81 12.56
CA GLU A 312 -16.92 11.17 12.40
C GLU A 312 -15.88 12.25 12.77
N ASN A 313 -15.98 12.83 13.97
CA ASN A 313 -15.07 13.87 14.45
C ASN A 313 -13.85 13.32 15.22
N HIS A 314 -13.75 12.00 15.42
CA HIS A 314 -12.65 11.34 16.13
C HIS A 314 -12.42 11.79 17.59
N ASP A 315 -13.43 12.40 18.22
CA ASP A 315 -13.35 12.85 19.62
C ASP A 315 -13.70 11.76 20.65
N ASN A 316 -14.44 10.74 20.21
CA ASN A 316 -15.00 9.71 21.08
C ASN A 316 -14.21 8.40 20.96
N ILE A 317 -13.56 7.99 22.06
CA ILE A 317 -12.72 6.78 22.14
C ILE A 317 -13.46 5.51 21.71
N PHE A 318 -14.76 5.40 21.99
CA PHE A 318 -15.54 4.22 21.60
C PHE A 318 -15.87 4.21 20.11
N LYS A 319 -16.24 5.36 19.53
CA LYS A 319 -16.43 5.47 18.07
C LYS A 319 -15.11 5.19 17.33
N GLU A 320 -14.02 5.72 17.86
CA GLU A 320 -12.65 5.51 17.38
C GLU A 320 -12.27 4.03 17.37
N LEU A 321 -12.54 3.32 18.48
CA LEU A 321 -12.31 1.88 18.58
C LEU A 321 -13.16 1.09 17.57
N ILE A 322 -14.44 1.44 17.39
CA ILE A 322 -15.27 0.77 16.37
C ILE A 322 -14.73 1.05 14.97
N ALA A 323 -14.36 2.29 14.67
CA ALA A 323 -13.82 2.69 13.38
C ALA A 323 -12.54 1.89 13.04
N THR A 324 -11.58 1.82 13.97
CA THR A 324 -10.35 1.05 13.79
C THR A 324 -10.62 -0.45 13.64
N VAL A 325 -11.48 -1.05 14.48
CA VAL A 325 -11.85 -2.47 14.38
C VAL A 325 -12.52 -2.79 13.04
N CYS A 326 -13.45 -1.95 12.58
CA CYS A 326 -14.09 -2.11 11.28
C CYS A 326 -13.07 -1.99 10.14
N THR A 327 -12.18 -0.99 10.17
CA THR A 327 -11.12 -0.81 9.19
C THR A 327 -10.23 -2.05 9.10
N PHE A 328 -9.70 -2.54 10.22
CA PHE A 328 -8.88 -3.74 10.22
C PHE A 328 -9.65 -5.00 9.83
N SER A 329 -10.94 -5.10 10.13
CA SER A 329 -11.77 -6.23 9.67
C SER A 329 -11.91 -6.26 8.15
N VAL A 330 -12.09 -5.10 7.50
CA VAL A 330 -12.11 -5.00 6.04
C VAL A 330 -10.72 -5.30 5.47
N THR A 331 -9.65 -4.82 6.11
CA THR A 331 -8.27 -5.13 5.71
C THR A 331 -7.97 -6.63 5.82
N THR A 332 -8.44 -7.32 6.86
CA THR A 332 -8.30 -8.78 7.00
C THR A 332 -8.95 -9.50 5.84
N LEU A 333 -10.16 -9.08 5.44
CA LEU A 333 -10.86 -9.66 4.30
C LEU A 333 -10.12 -9.36 2.98
N TRP A 334 -9.62 -8.14 2.81
CA TRP A 334 -8.83 -7.70 1.65
C TRP A 334 -7.56 -8.54 1.46
N LEU A 335 -6.79 -8.74 2.54
CA LEU A 335 -5.55 -9.50 2.49
C LEU A 335 -5.81 -11.00 2.27
N GLY A 336 -6.95 -11.51 2.70
CA GLY A 336 -7.27 -12.93 2.69
C GLY A 336 -7.26 -13.49 4.11
N PRO A 337 -8.40 -13.88 4.67
CA PRO A 337 -8.47 -14.34 6.05
C PRO A 337 -7.70 -15.65 6.26
N CYS A 338 -6.62 -15.58 7.05
CA CYS A 338 -5.87 -16.75 7.52
C CYS A 338 -5.30 -16.48 8.92
N GLU A 339 -4.79 -17.52 9.60
CA GLU A 339 -4.29 -17.40 10.98
C GLU A 339 -3.26 -16.26 11.15
N LEU A 340 -2.30 -16.17 10.23
CA LEU A 340 -1.27 -15.12 10.25
C LEU A 340 -1.87 -13.72 10.07
N VAL A 341 -2.83 -13.55 9.15
CA VAL A 341 -3.49 -12.25 8.90
C VAL A 341 -4.38 -11.85 10.07
N TYR A 342 -5.04 -12.79 10.76
CA TYR A 342 -5.81 -12.49 11.97
C TYR A 342 -4.90 -11.97 13.09
N ILE A 343 -3.77 -12.64 13.32
CA ILE A 343 -2.79 -12.23 14.34
C ILE A 343 -2.22 -10.85 13.98
N TRP A 344 -1.80 -10.66 12.73
CA TRP A 344 -1.30 -9.37 12.23
C TRP A 344 -2.34 -8.25 12.40
N SER A 345 -3.59 -8.51 12.03
CA SER A 345 -4.67 -7.51 12.09
C SER A 345 -4.98 -7.13 13.55
N PHE A 346 -5.03 -8.12 14.45
CA PHE A 346 -5.25 -7.86 15.87
C PHE A 346 -4.16 -6.98 16.47
N PHE A 347 -2.89 -7.34 16.25
CA PHE A 347 -1.77 -6.61 16.85
C PHE A 347 -1.59 -5.20 16.28
N ASN A 348 -1.80 -5.01 14.97
CA ASN A 348 -1.76 -3.66 14.40
C ASN A 348 -2.95 -2.80 14.86
N CYS A 349 -4.16 -3.37 14.92
CA CYS A 349 -5.34 -2.67 15.44
C CYS A 349 -5.16 -2.28 16.91
N PHE A 350 -4.67 -3.22 17.73
CA PHE A 350 -4.37 -2.95 19.13
C PHE A 350 -3.26 -1.91 19.27
N GLY A 351 -2.18 -2.02 18.49
CA GLY A 351 -1.07 -1.06 18.50
C GLY A 351 -1.53 0.36 18.17
N LEU A 352 -2.38 0.52 17.15
CA LEU A 352 -2.99 1.81 16.80
C LEU A 352 -3.84 2.37 17.93
N ASN A 353 -4.78 1.58 18.45
CA ASN A 353 -5.65 2.02 19.54
C ASN A 353 -4.85 2.37 20.80
N PHE A 354 -3.86 1.55 21.14
CA PHE A 354 -2.99 1.80 22.29
C PHE A 354 -2.21 3.11 22.12
N GLU A 355 -1.67 3.37 20.92
CA GLU A 355 -1.01 4.63 20.59
C GLU A 355 -1.95 5.83 20.77
N LEU A 356 -3.18 5.74 20.26
CA LEU A 356 -4.21 6.79 20.40
C LEU A 356 -4.61 7.01 21.87
N TRP A 357 -4.80 5.94 22.64
CA TRP A 357 -5.17 6.03 24.05
C TRP A 357 -4.04 6.62 24.89
N VAL A 358 -2.79 6.24 24.62
CA VAL A 358 -1.62 6.81 25.29
C VAL A 358 -1.50 8.30 24.93
N ALA A 359 -1.66 8.67 23.66
CA ALA A 359 -1.66 10.07 23.25
C ALA A 359 -2.77 10.87 23.97
N LYS A 360 -3.97 10.30 24.08
CA LYS A 360 -5.07 10.92 24.82
C LYS A 360 -4.75 11.05 26.31
N LEU A 361 -4.16 10.04 26.93
CA LEU A 361 -3.74 10.08 28.34
C LEU A 361 -2.72 11.22 28.59
N PHE A 362 -1.73 11.38 27.71
CA PHE A 362 -0.74 12.45 27.82
C PHE A 362 -1.32 13.85 27.53
N SER A 363 -2.44 13.95 26.83
CA SER A 363 -3.16 15.22 26.65
C SER A 363 -3.90 15.71 27.91
N LEU A 364 -4.13 14.82 28.88
CA LEU A 364 -4.87 15.13 30.12
C LEU A 364 -3.94 15.63 31.24
N PRO A 365 -4.41 16.52 32.13
CA PRO A 365 -3.70 16.84 33.37
C PRO A 365 -3.57 15.62 34.29
N PRO A 366 -2.45 15.45 35.03
CA PRO A 366 -1.33 16.38 35.16
C PRO A 366 -0.26 16.26 34.05
N PHE A 367 -0.35 15.28 33.15
CA PHE A 367 0.69 14.99 32.16
C PHE A 367 0.92 16.12 31.17
N SER A 368 -0.15 16.68 30.61
CA SER A 368 -0.04 17.83 29.69
C SER A 368 0.55 19.06 30.38
N THR A 369 0.20 19.30 31.65
CA THR A 369 0.76 20.39 32.46
C THR A 369 2.26 20.19 32.72
N ILE A 370 2.68 18.96 33.01
CA ILE A 370 4.10 18.62 33.18
C ILE A 370 4.85 18.80 31.87
N GLU A 371 4.31 18.31 30.75
CA GLU A 371 4.94 18.45 29.44
C GLU A 371 5.11 19.93 29.05
N HIS A 372 4.08 20.76 29.23
CA HIS A 372 4.14 22.19 28.89
C HIS A 372 5.04 23.01 29.82
N ASN A 373 5.07 22.71 31.13
CA ASN A 373 5.77 23.56 32.11
C ASN A 373 7.19 23.10 32.44
N LEU A 374 7.48 21.79 32.34
CA LEU A 374 8.75 21.21 32.79
C LEU A 374 9.61 20.68 31.63
N MET A 375 9.08 20.55 30.41
CA MET A 375 9.83 19.99 29.29
C MET A 375 9.93 20.99 28.13
N SER A 376 11.13 21.13 27.58
CA SER A 376 11.28 21.75 26.26
C SER A 376 10.74 20.81 25.18
N GLU A 377 10.26 21.36 24.07
CA GLU A 377 9.80 20.56 22.93
C GLU A 377 10.85 19.57 22.45
N ALA A 378 12.12 19.97 22.48
CA ALA A 378 13.24 19.10 22.13
C ALA A 378 13.37 17.91 23.09
N MET A 379 13.15 18.10 24.39
CA MET A 379 13.16 17.00 25.36
C MET A 379 11.94 16.09 25.18
N SER A 380 10.75 16.66 24.96
CA SER A 380 9.55 15.86 24.65
C SER A 380 9.77 14.99 23.41
N ARG A 381 10.32 15.53 22.32
CA ARG A 381 10.64 14.75 21.10
C ARG A 381 11.63 13.61 21.37
N ARG A 382 12.66 13.86 22.20
CA ARG A 382 13.64 12.85 22.64
C ARG A 382 12.95 11.71 23.39
N ILE A 383 12.17 12.03 24.41
CA ILE A 383 11.44 11.04 25.22
C ILE A 383 10.46 10.24 24.35
N ARG A 384 9.63 10.91 23.55
CA ARG A 384 8.71 10.23 22.62
C ARG A 384 9.47 9.35 21.63
N GLY A 385 10.68 9.74 21.21
CA GLY A 385 11.52 8.92 20.33
C GLY A 385 11.96 7.59 20.94
N LEU A 386 12.10 7.51 22.27
CA LEU A 386 12.39 6.26 22.98
C LEU A 386 11.22 5.28 22.84
N PHE A 387 9.98 5.75 23.10
CA PHE A 387 8.78 4.94 22.92
C PHE A 387 8.55 4.56 21.45
N ASN A 388 8.78 5.50 20.53
CA ASN A 388 8.67 5.25 19.10
C ASN A 388 9.69 4.21 18.59
N ALA A 389 10.86 4.09 19.22
CA ALA A 389 11.81 3.02 18.89
C ALA A 389 11.27 1.64 19.29
N VAL A 390 10.51 1.55 20.39
CA VAL A 390 9.81 0.33 20.78
C VAL A 390 8.64 0.04 19.83
N ASN A 391 7.84 1.06 19.47
CA ASN A 391 6.76 0.92 18.50
C ASN A 391 7.28 0.42 17.15
N PHE A 392 8.40 0.98 16.66
CA PHE A 392 9.05 0.52 15.44
C PHE A 392 9.34 -0.99 15.48
N TRP A 393 9.89 -1.51 16.58
CA TRP A 393 10.16 -2.95 16.69
C TRP A 393 8.91 -3.82 16.81
N GLN A 394 7.82 -3.30 17.39
CA GLN A 394 6.52 -3.98 17.35
C GLN A 394 5.99 -4.06 15.92
N ILE A 395 6.02 -2.94 15.18
CA ILE A 395 5.65 -2.87 13.76
C ILE A 395 6.50 -3.87 12.96
N VAL A 396 7.82 -3.89 13.18
CA VAL A 396 8.73 -4.83 12.52
C VAL A 396 8.30 -6.28 12.77
N LEU A 397 8.09 -6.67 14.03
CA LEU A 397 7.72 -8.04 14.39
C LEU A 397 6.37 -8.46 13.82
N TYR A 398 5.37 -7.59 13.89
CA TYR A 398 4.03 -7.90 13.39
C TYR A 398 4.05 -8.07 11.87
N ASN A 399 4.78 -7.22 11.14
CA ASN A 399 4.85 -7.35 9.68
C ASN A 399 5.76 -8.51 9.23
N VAL A 400 6.85 -8.80 9.94
CA VAL A 400 7.67 -10.00 9.67
C VAL A 400 6.85 -11.29 9.83
N LEU A 401 5.93 -11.34 10.80
CA LEU A 401 5.01 -12.45 10.98
C LEU A 401 4.13 -12.67 9.74
N ALA A 402 3.59 -11.59 9.16
CA ALA A 402 2.75 -11.67 7.97
C ALA A 402 3.54 -12.02 6.70
N LEU A 403 4.77 -11.51 6.57
CA LEU A 403 5.60 -11.71 5.38
C LEU A 403 6.30 -13.08 5.32
N ASN A 404 6.60 -13.68 6.48
CA ASN A 404 7.41 -14.89 6.54
C ASN A 404 6.67 -16.02 7.25
N SER A 405 6.78 -16.07 8.58
CA SER A 405 6.17 -17.11 9.41
C SER A 405 6.11 -16.67 10.86
N LEU A 406 5.19 -17.29 11.59
CA LEU A 406 5.10 -17.14 13.04
C LEU A 406 6.41 -17.57 13.73
N ASP A 407 7.02 -18.67 13.28
CA ASP A 407 8.27 -19.20 13.86
C ASP A 407 9.43 -18.22 13.71
N PHE A 408 9.57 -17.59 12.54
CA PHE A 408 10.62 -16.61 12.31
C PHE A 408 10.42 -15.36 13.20
N ALA A 409 9.20 -14.82 13.23
CA ALA A 409 8.87 -13.67 14.08
C ALA A 409 9.11 -13.96 15.57
N GLN A 410 8.72 -15.14 16.05
CA GLN A 410 8.97 -15.57 17.43
C GLN A 410 10.47 -15.72 17.73
N LEU A 411 11.25 -16.26 16.79
CA LEU A 411 12.70 -16.39 16.95
C LEU A 411 13.37 -15.02 17.08
N VAL A 412 13.01 -14.08 16.20
CA VAL A 412 13.50 -12.69 16.22
C VAL A 412 13.14 -12.02 17.55
N ALA A 413 11.87 -12.07 17.97
CA ALA A 413 11.43 -11.49 19.23
C ALA A 413 12.15 -12.09 20.44
N LYS A 414 12.25 -13.42 20.50
CA LYS A 414 12.87 -14.15 21.61
C LYS A 414 14.36 -13.86 21.72
N ARG A 415 15.09 -13.81 20.60
CA ARG A 415 16.54 -13.55 20.62
C ARG A 415 16.84 -12.08 20.86
N LEU A 416 16.20 -11.17 20.13
CA LEU A 416 16.57 -9.75 20.16
C LEU A 416 15.97 -8.99 21.34
N LEU A 417 14.73 -9.28 21.73
CA LEU A 417 14.00 -8.48 22.73
C LEU A 417 13.92 -9.12 24.11
N LEU A 418 13.93 -10.45 24.19
CA LEU A 418 13.78 -11.18 25.47
C LEU A 418 15.12 -11.72 26.01
N LYS A 419 15.79 -12.60 25.26
CA LYS A 419 17.01 -13.29 25.72
C LYS A 419 18.30 -12.50 25.51
N GLY A 420 18.31 -11.59 24.54
CA GLY A 420 19.47 -10.77 24.21
C GLY A 420 19.72 -9.60 25.15
N PHE A 421 18.89 -9.43 26.19
CA PHE A 421 19.07 -8.35 27.15
C PHE A 421 20.30 -8.61 28.04
N PRO A 422 21.14 -7.59 28.32
CA PRO A 422 20.98 -6.20 27.88
C PRO A 422 21.57 -5.91 26.50
N LEU A 423 22.61 -6.63 26.07
CA LEU A 423 23.46 -6.19 24.98
C LEU A 423 22.72 -6.05 23.64
N SER A 424 22.10 -7.11 23.13
CA SER A 424 21.44 -7.10 21.83
C SER A 424 20.20 -6.20 21.87
N THR A 425 19.41 -6.29 22.94
CA THR A 425 18.17 -5.51 23.09
C THR A 425 18.46 -4.01 23.14
N LEU A 426 19.39 -3.56 24.00
CA LEU A 426 19.73 -2.15 24.10
C LEU A 426 20.42 -1.64 22.84
N SER A 427 21.25 -2.45 22.19
CA SER A 427 21.93 -2.06 20.95
C SER A 427 20.92 -1.79 19.83
N VAL A 428 19.99 -2.74 19.64
CA VAL A 428 18.93 -2.64 18.63
C VAL A 428 18.02 -1.44 18.90
N LEU A 429 17.58 -1.25 20.14
CA LEU A 429 16.75 -0.09 20.52
C LEU A 429 17.50 1.23 20.37
N PHE A 430 18.81 1.27 20.68
CA PHE A 430 19.62 2.48 20.55
C PHE A 430 19.80 2.88 19.08
N VAL A 431 20.11 1.92 18.20
CA VAL A 431 20.23 2.19 16.76
C VAL A 431 18.90 2.69 16.20
N THR A 432 17.80 2.03 16.56
CA THR A 432 16.45 2.45 16.14
C THR A 432 16.09 3.82 16.69
N TYR A 433 16.40 4.11 17.96
CA TYR A 433 16.19 5.42 18.57
C TYR A 433 16.91 6.52 17.78
N CYS A 434 18.18 6.32 17.44
CA CYS A 434 18.93 7.28 16.62
C CYS A 434 18.27 7.49 15.24
N GLY A 435 17.81 6.41 14.59
CA GLY A 435 17.06 6.50 13.34
C GLY A 435 15.76 7.29 13.47
N VAL A 436 14.96 6.99 14.50
CA VAL A 436 13.71 7.69 14.81
C VAL A 436 13.96 9.18 15.09
N GLN A 437 15.02 9.53 15.83
CA GLN A 437 15.38 10.93 16.07
C GLN A 437 15.69 11.68 14.77
N LEU A 438 16.45 11.05 13.86
CA LEU A 438 16.76 11.64 12.56
C LEU A 438 15.49 11.87 11.73
N ILE A 439 14.58 10.91 11.72
CA ILE A 439 13.30 11.04 11.01
C ILE A 439 12.46 12.16 11.60
N LYS A 440 12.31 12.21 12.93
CA LYS A 440 11.51 13.25 13.61
C LYS A 440 12.07 14.65 13.38
N GLU A 441 13.39 14.83 13.39
CA GLU A 441 13.99 16.14 13.09
C GLU A 441 13.88 16.53 11.62
N ARG A 442 13.88 15.56 10.70
CA ARG A 442 13.58 15.81 9.28
C ARG A 442 12.13 16.26 9.10
N GLU A 443 11.17 15.54 9.69
CA GLU A 443 9.74 15.86 9.62
C GLU A 443 9.46 17.25 10.24
N ARG A 444 10.11 17.57 11.36
CA ARG A 444 10.03 18.92 11.95
C ARG A 444 10.54 20.00 11.01
N LYS A 445 11.70 19.80 10.37
CA LYS A 445 12.25 20.77 9.41
C LYS A 445 11.33 20.95 8.21
N GLN A 446 10.71 19.87 7.73
CA GLN A 446 9.76 19.94 6.63
C GLN A 446 8.52 20.73 7.03
N ALA A 447 7.94 20.45 8.21
CA ALA A 447 6.79 21.19 8.72
C ALA A 447 7.04 22.70 8.84
N LEU A 448 8.24 23.11 9.28
CA LEU A 448 8.64 24.52 9.35
C LEU A 448 8.82 25.19 7.99
N LEU A 449 9.09 24.43 6.92
CA LEU A 449 9.18 24.95 5.56
C LEU A 449 7.79 25.12 4.94
N ASP A 450 6.87 24.19 5.24
CA ASP A 450 5.52 24.19 4.71
C ASP A 450 4.63 25.24 5.40
N ASP A 451 4.89 25.55 6.67
CA ASP A 451 4.23 26.61 7.44
C ASP A 451 5.26 27.47 8.19
N PRO A 452 5.87 28.48 7.53
CA PRO A 452 6.85 29.34 8.17
C PRO A 452 6.20 30.18 9.27
N GLU A 453 6.75 30.12 10.49
CA GLU A 453 6.28 30.93 11.61
C GLU A 453 6.16 32.42 11.20
N PRO A 454 5.09 33.11 11.61
CA PRO A 454 4.94 34.53 11.32
C PRO A 454 6.15 35.29 11.91
N VAL A 455 6.83 36.04 11.06
CA VAL A 455 7.97 36.87 11.44
C VAL A 455 7.56 37.76 12.62
N PRO A 456 8.24 37.69 13.78
CA PRO A 456 7.91 38.55 14.90
C PRO A 456 8.05 40.02 14.46
N PRO A 457 7.11 40.90 14.86
CA PRO A 457 7.17 42.30 14.48
C PRO A 457 8.53 42.89 14.88
N PRO A 458 9.12 43.77 14.04
CA PRO A 458 10.42 44.36 14.35
C PRO A 458 10.37 45.01 15.73
N GLU A 459 11.37 44.70 16.56
CA GLU A 459 11.53 45.30 17.90
C GLU A 459 11.33 46.82 17.79
N ALA A 460 10.26 47.32 18.40
CA ALA A 460 10.01 48.74 18.51
C ALA A 460 11.14 49.35 19.37
N GLY A 461 12.14 49.96 18.72
CA GLY A 461 13.17 50.71 19.43
C GLY A 461 14.57 50.79 18.83
N LYS A 462 14.88 50.17 17.69
CA LYS A 462 16.19 50.40 17.04
C LYS A 462 16.10 51.56 16.04
N PRO A 463 16.85 52.67 16.24
CA PRO A 463 16.89 53.76 15.27
C PRO A 463 17.47 53.24 13.95
N LYS A 464 16.85 53.62 12.83
CA LYS A 464 17.48 53.46 11.51
C LYS A 464 18.76 54.32 11.51
N ALA A 465 19.91 53.69 11.37
CA ALA A 465 21.13 54.40 11.01
C ALA A 465 21.01 54.81 9.54
N GLU A 466 21.19 56.11 9.29
CA GLU A 466 21.33 56.69 7.95
C GLU A 466 22.59 56.21 7.23
#